data_AF-A0A7W7GPF3-F1
#
_entry.id   AF-A0A7W7GPF3-F1
#
_cell.length_a   1.000
_cell.length_b   1.000
_cell.length_c   1.000
_cell.angle_alpha   90.00
_cell.angle_beta   90.00
_cell.angle_gamma   90.00
#
_symmetry.space_group_name_H-M   'P 1'
#
loop_
_entity.id
_entity.type
_entity.pdbx_description
1 polymer ?
#
loop_
_entity_poly.entity_id
_entity_poly.type
_entity_poly.pdbx_seq_one_letter_code
_entity_poly.pdbx_strand_id
1 'polypeptide(L)'
;MQAQALEADARAVLAFEAVEPIDDPVLALAELAAEVRATVRALGQRVNSLEDVRYPSPLGTEQVRAELDLLGQYQDRLGRMLTALGRLGLDERRVQLSEAQAAVLVGVVDRLLVFLALPRDEEAAARDELARIFRSLDAGEVAA
;
A
#
# COMPACT_ATOMS: atom_id res chain seq x y z
N MET A 1 -0.82 33.06 37.81
CA MET A 1 0.01 32.84 36.61
C MET A 1 0.63 31.44 36.56
N GLN A 2 1.31 30.96 37.60
CA GLN A 2 1.96 29.62 37.56
C GLN A 2 0.99 28.45 37.39
N ALA A 3 -0.20 28.49 38.01
CA ALA A 3 -1.21 27.44 37.86
C ALA A 3 -1.76 27.32 36.42
N GLN A 4 -2.02 28.45 35.75
CA GLN A 4 -2.48 28.46 34.35
C GLN A 4 -1.38 28.02 33.38
N ALA A 5 -0.12 28.35 33.65
CA ALA A 5 1.00 27.89 32.85
C ALA A 5 1.20 26.37 32.98
N LEU A 6 1.07 25.83 34.20
CA LEU A 6 1.16 24.39 34.46
C LEU A 6 -0.02 23.62 33.86
N GLU A 7 -1.22 24.20 33.90
CA GLU A 7 -2.43 23.62 33.32
C GLU A 7 -2.40 23.65 31.79
N ALA A 8 -1.83 24.71 31.19
CA ALA A 8 -1.59 24.79 29.75
C ALA A 8 -0.51 23.79 29.29
N ASP A 9 0.56 23.63 30.07
CA ASP A 9 1.64 22.66 29.81
C ASP A 9 1.12 21.21 29.94
N ALA A 10 0.35 20.91 30.99
CA ALA A 10 -0.33 19.63 31.14
C ALA A 10 -1.35 19.37 30.01
N ARG A 11 -2.07 20.40 29.54
CA ARG A 11 -2.95 20.27 28.36
C ARG A 11 -2.17 20.05 27.07
N ALA A 12 -1.02 20.68 26.91
CA ALA A 12 -0.16 20.50 25.74
C ALA A 12 0.43 19.09 25.70
N VAL A 13 0.81 18.55 26.87
CA VAL A 13 1.28 17.17 27.02
C VAL A 13 0.14 16.16 26.80
N LEU A 14 -1.05 16.38 27.36
CA LEU A 14 -2.21 15.50 27.13
C LEU A 14 -2.74 15.57 25.69
N ALA A 15 -2.64 16.73 25.04
CA ALA A 15 -2.93 16.86 23.61
C ALA A 15 -1.90 16.15 22.74
N PHE A 16 -0.66 16.02 23.21
CA PHE A 16 0.37 15.20 22.57
C PHE A 16 0.13 13.70 22.80
N GLU A 17 -0.45 13.30 23.93
CA GLU A 17 -0.84 11.90 24.20
C GLU A 17 -2.12 11.46 23.49
N ALA A 18 -2.95 12.40 23.02
CA ALA A 18 -4.10 12.13 22.16
C ALA A 18 -3.69 11.87 20.70
N VAL A 19 -2.63 11.08 20.48
CA VAL A 19 -2.27 10.60 19.15
C VAL A 19 -3.37 9.66 18.69
N GLU A 20 -4.01 10.00 17.57
CA GLU A 20 -4.98 9.12 16.93
C GLU A 20 -4.31 7.75 16.71
N PRO A 21 -4.89 6.66 17.25
CA PRO A 21 -4.31 5.34 17.08
C PRO A 21 -4.25 4.98 15.60
N ILE A 22 -3.21 4.25 15.21
CA ILE A 22 -3.10 3.72 13.85
C ILE A 22 -4.07 2.54 13.74
N ASP A 23 -5.22 2.77 13.11
CA ASP A 23 -6.28 1.77 12.93
C ASP A 23 -5.88 0.67 11.94
N ASP A 24 -5.31 1.07 10.80
CA ASP A 24 -4.76 0.15 9.80
C ASP A 24 -3.26 0.41 9.63
N PRO A 25 -2.39 -0.37 10.31
CA PRO A 25 -0.94 -0.18 10.24
C PRO A 25 -0.36 -0.53 8.87
N VAL A 26 -1.05 -1.33 8.07
CA VAL A 26 -0.60 -1.68 6.73
C VAL A 26 -0.85 -0.50 5.79
N LEU A 27 -2.05 0.08 5.84
CA LEU A 27 -2.40 1.26 5.07
C LEU A 27 -1.51 2.44 5.45
N ALA A 28 -1.35 2.72 6.75
CA ALA A 28 -0.50 3.81 7.22
C ALA A 28 0.97 3.65 6.77
N LEU A 29 1.50 2.42 6.80
CA LEU A 29 2.85 2.15 6.30
C LEU A 29 2.95 2.32 4.77
N ALA A 30 1.92 1.95 4.02
CA ALA A 30 1.86 2.13 2.58
C ALA A 30 1.80 3.60 2.18
N GLU A 31 1.01 4.41 2.89
CA GLU A 31 0.92 5.87 2.71
C GLU A 31 2.26 6.54 3.01
N LEU A 32 2.88 6.22 4.15
CA LEU A 32 4.20 6.73 4.50
C LEU A 32 5.26 6.33 3.45
N ALA A 33 5.23 5.08 2.96
CA ALA A 33 6.14 4.66 1.90
C ALA A 33 5.91 5.44 0.59
N ALA A 34 4.67 5.80 0.27
CA ALA A 34 4.35 6.62 -0.90
C ALA A 34 4.89 8.05 -0.76
N GLU A 35 4.77 8.66 0.41
CA GLU A 35 5.34 9.97 0.72
C GLU A 35 6.87 9.96 0.63
N VAL A 36 7.53 8.99 1.29
CA VAL A 36 8.98 8.83 1.24
C VAL A 36 9.47 8.61 -0.19
N ARG A 37 8.75 7.84 -1.00
CA ARG A 37 9.04 7.67 -2.44
C ARG A 37 8.96 9.00 -3.20
N ALA A 38 7.99 9.86 -2.89
CA ALA A 38 7.92 11.20 -3.48
C ALA A 38 9.14 12.04 -3.09
N THR A 39 9.57 11.99 -1.83
CA THR A 39 10.79 12.66 -1.37
C THR A 39 12.04 12.16 -2.09
N VAL A 40 12.20 10.83 -2.25
CA VAL A 40 13.31 10.23 -3.01
C VAL A 40 13.33 10.75 -4.45
N ARG A 41 12.18 10.87 -5.11
CA ARG A 41 12.10 11.43 -6.47
C ARG A 41 12.53 12.89 -6.52
N ALA A 42 12.07 13.71 -5.58
CA ALA A 42 12.43 15.13 -5.50
C ALA A 42 13.94 15.32 -5.21
N LEU A 43 14.50 14.55 -4.26
CA LEU A 43 15.94 14.56 -3.98
C LEU A 43 16.75 14.06 -5.18
N GLY A 44 16.28 13.03 -5.88
CA GLY A 44 16.91 12.53 -7.10
C GLY A 44 16.99 13.61 -8.19
N GLN A 45 15.93 14.40 -8.38
CA GLN A 45 15.95 15.54 -9.31
C GLN A 45 17.00 16.58 -8.91
N ARG A 46 17.13 16.90 -7.61
CA ARG A 46 18.13 17.83 -7.10
C ARG A 46 19.56 17.30 -7.30
N VAL A 47 19.80 16.03 -6.98
CA VAL A 47 21.09 15.37 -7.20
C VAL A 47 21.47 15.37 -8.68
N ASN A 48 20.52 15.09 -9.57
CA ASN A 48 20.75 15.12 -11.03
C ASN A 48 21.07 16.52 -11.56
N SER A 49 20.75 17.57 -10.81
CA SER A 49 21.03 18.96 -11.16
C SER A 49 22.34 19.48 -10.56
N LEU A 50 23.10 18.64 -9.84
CA LEU A 50 24.42 19.03 -9.32
C LEU A 50 25.44 19.08 -10.46
N GLU A 51 26.14 20.20 -10.60
CA GLU A 51 27.27 20.34 -11.53
C GLU A 51 28.48 19.53 -11.04
N ASP A 52 28.75 19.59 -9.73
CA ASP A 52 29.81 18.85 -9.06
C ASP A 52 29.31 18.15 -7.79
N VAL A 53 29.67 16.87 -7.69
CA VAL A 53 29.35 15.98 -6.57
C VAL A 53 30.13 16.31 -5.31
N ARG A 54 31.31 16.92 -5.46
CA ARG A 54 32.21 17.30 -4.37
C ARG A 54 32.45 18.80 -4.37
N TYR A 55 32.79 19.33 -3.20
CA TYR A 55 33.16 20.73 -3.05
C TYR A 55 34.29 20.89 -2.02
N PRO A 56 35.17 21.89 -2.21
CA PRO A 56 36.22 22.18 -1.24
C PRO A 56 35.61 22.79 0.03
N SER A 57 35.98 22.23 1.17
CA SER A 57 35.72 22.76 2.51
C SER A 57 36.61 23.97 2.80
N PRO A 58 36.20 24.87 3.70
CA PRO A 58 37.07 25.93 4.25
C PRO A 58 38.40 25.42 4.82
N LEU A 59 38.49 24.14 5.18
CA LEU A 59 39.70 23.48 5.69
C LEU A 59 40.56 22.83 4.59
N GLY A 60 40.24 23.04 3.31
CA GLY A 60 40.99 22.49 2.17
C GLY A 60 40.76 21.00 1.90
N THR A 61 39.74 20.40 2.54
CA THR A 61 39.34 19.00 2.32
C THR A 61 38.17 18.92 1.32
N GLU A 62 38.09 17.83 0.55
CA GLU A 62 36.95 17.56 -0.32
C GLU A 62 35.77 17.01 0.49
N GLN A 63 34.58 17.61 0.31
CA GLN A 63 33.33 17.15 0.94
C GLN A 63 32.29 16.79 -0.11
N VAL A 64 31.42 15.82 0.22
CA VAL A 64 30.30 15.41 -0.62
C VAL A 64 29.10 16.32 -0.36
N ARG A 65 28.34 16.64 -1.42
CA ARG A 65 27.07 17.39 -1.32
C ARG A 65 26.07 16.64 -0.44
N ALA A 66 25.49 17.32 0.55
CA ALA A 66 24.55 16.73 1.50
C ALA A 66 23.32 16.11 0.83
N GLU A 67 22.93 16.57 -0.35
CA GLU A 67 21.85 16.00 -1.16
C GLU A 67 22.07 14.51 -1.48
N LEU A 68 23.31 14.09 -1.71
CA LEU A 68 23.64 12.69 -2.00
C LEU A 68 23.46 11.81 -0.76
N ASP A 69 23.90 12.29 0.40
CA ASP A 69 23.75 11.59 1.67
C ASP A 69 22.27 11.47 2.05
N LEU A 70 21.50 12.56 1.89
CA LEU A 70 20.06 12.55 2.13
C LEU A 70 19.34 11.61 1.17
N LEU A 71 19.69 11.62 -0.12
CA LEU A 71 19.09 10.71 -1.10
C LEU A 71 19.30 9.25 -0.69
N GLY A 72 20.54 8.87 -0.34
CA GLY A 72 20.85 7.51 0.12
C GLY A 72 20.07 7.12 1.38
N GLN A 73 20.02 8.01 2.39
CA GLN A 73 19.27 7.76 3.62
C GLN A 73 17.77 7.52 3.37
N TYR A 74 17.15 8.30 2.49
CA TYR A 74 15.74 8.14 2.16
C TYR A 74 15.49 6.91 1.29
N GLN A 75 16.41 6.55 0.39
CA GLN A 75 16.35 5.29 -0.36
C GLN A 75 16.42 4.07 0.56
N ASP A 76 17.31 4.07 1.55
CA ASP A 76 17.42 2.98 2.53
C ASP A 76 16.18 2.86 3.43
N ARG A 77 15.58 4.00 3.81
CA ARG A 77 14.31 4.02 4.56
C ARG A 77 13.19 3.44 3.71
N LEU A 78 13.07 3.88 2.46
CA LEU A 78 12.06 3.37 1.52
C LEU A 78 12.20 1.87 1.30
N GLY A 79 13.44 1.38 1.08
CA GLY A 79 13.71 -0.04 0.90
C GLY A 79 13.27 -0.88 2.10
N ARG A 80 13.51 -0.39 3.33
CA ARG A 80 13.01 -1.05 4.56
C ARG A 80 11.50 -1.09 4.65
N MET A 81 10.81 0.01 4.31
CA MET A 81 9.34 0.08 4.31
C MET A 81 8.74 -0.87 3.28
N LEU A 82 9.27 -0.89 2.05
CA LEU A 82 8.81 -1.80 1.00
C LEU A 82 9.06 -3.27 1.36
N THR A 83 10.19 -3.57 1.99
CA THR A 83 10.48 -4.92 2.50
C THR A 83 9.49 -5.33 3.59
N ALA A 84 9.16 -4.42 4.52
CA ALA A 84 8.17 -4.68 5.56
C ALA A 84 6.78 -4.93 4.95
N LEU A 85 6.35 -4.13 3.98
CA LEU A 85 5.09 -4.32 3.25
C LEU A 85 5.06 -5.67 2.52
N GLY A 86 6.13 -6.04 1.82
CA GLY A 86 6.22 -7.33 1.12
C GLY A 86 6.17 -8.54 2.07
N ARG A 87 6.71 -8.41 3.29
CA ARG A 87 6.67 -9.47 4.30
C ARG A 87 5.30 -9.69 4.94
N LEU A 88 4.36 -8.75 4.81
CA LEU A 88 3.03 -8.88 5.39
C LEU A 88 2.13 -9.88 4.64
N GLY A 89 2.63 -10.52 3.57
CA GLY A 89 1.91 -11.58 2.87
C GLY A 89 0.59 -11.10 2.26
N LEU A 90 0.49 -9.82 1.90
CA LEU A 90 -0.74 -9.22 1.40
C LEU A 90 -1.20 -9.87 0.10
N ASP A 91 -0.26 -10.33 -0.73
CA ASP A 91 -0.58 -11.04 -1.97
C ASP A 91 -1.21 -12.41 -1.68
N GLU A 92 -0.67 -13.17 -0.73
CA GLU A 92 -1.24 -14.46 -0.31
C GLU A 92 -2.63 -14.28 0.29
N ARG A 93 -2.82 -13.26 1.15
CA ARG A 93 -4.14 -12.93 1.69
C ARG A 93 -5.11 -12.47 0.61
N ARG A 94 -4.64 -11.74 -0.40
CA ARG A 94 -5.47 -11.30 -1.53
C ARG A 94 -5.91 -12.48 -2.40
N VAL A 95 -5.02 -13.44 -2.66
CA VAL A 95 -5.35 -14.70 -3.34
C VAL A 95 -6.37 -15.48 -2.52
N GLN A 96 -6.14 -15.68 -1.22
CA GLN A 96 -7.08 -16.39 -0.33
C GLN A 96 -8.46 -15.72 -0.29
N LEU A 97 -8.51 -14.39 -0.25
CA LEU A 97 -9.76 -13.64 -0.28
C LEU A 97 -10.48 -13.83 -1.63
N SER A 98 -9.75 -13.76 -2.74
CA SER A 98 -10.28 -13.99 -4.08
C SER A 98 -10.85 -15.41 -4.22
N GLU A 99 -10.14 -16.42 -3.71
CA GLU A 99 -10.61 -17.80 -3.68
C GLU A 99 -11.87 -17.96 -2.82
N ALA A 100 -11.92 -17.33 -1.65
CA ALA A 100 -13.10 -17.33 -0.78
C ALA A 100 -14.31 -16.67 -1.46
N GLN A 101 -14.10 -15.56 -2.16
CA GLN A 101 -15.15 -14.89 -2.95
C GLN A 101 -15.64 -15.76 -4.11
N ALA A 102 -14.73 -16.42 -4.84
CA ALA A 102 -15.09 -17.37 -5.89
C ALA A 102 -15.91 -18.55 -5.32
N ALA A 103 -15.52 -19.08 -4.16
CA ALA A 103 -16.25 -20.16 -3.49
C ALA A 103 -17.67 -19.73 -3.08
N VAL A 104 -17.84 -18.50 -2.56
CA VAL A 104 -19.16 -17.95 -2.26
C VAL A 104 -20.01 -17.84 -3.53
N LEU A 105 -19.44 -17.34 -4.62
CA LEU A 105 -20.16 -17.19 -5.88
C LEU A 105 -20.61 -18.53 -6.46
N VAL A 106 -19.74 -19.54 -6.45
CA VAL A 106 -20.09 -20.92 -6.84
C VAL A 106 -21.25 -21.44 -5.99
N GLY A 107 -21.19 -21.25 -4.67
CA GLY A 107 -22.27 -21.65 -3.76
C GLY A 107 -23.61 -20.95 -4.05
N VAL A 108 -23.59 -19.66 -4.42
CA VAL A 108 -24.79 -18.92 -4.83
C VAL A 108 -25.38 -19.49 -6.12
N VAL A 109 -24.54 -19.75 -7.13
CA VAL A 109 -24.96 -20.33 -8.41
C VAL A 109 -25.54 -21.72 -8.21
N ASP A 110 -24.87 -22.59 -7.47
CA ASP A 110 -25.36 -23.94 -7.19
C ASP A 110 -26.72 -23.90 -6.48
N ARG A 111 -26.89 -23.00 -5.51
CA ARG A 111 -28.16 -22.87 -4.79
C ARG A 111 -29.27 -22.30 -5.65
N LEU A 112 -28.94 -21.41 -6.60
CA LEU A 112 -29.89 -20.90 -7.59
C LEU A 112 -30.34 -22.02 -8.55
N LEU A 113 -29.42 -22.81 -9.08
CA LEU A 113 -29.75 -23.93 -9.98
C LEU A 113 -30.64 -24.96 -9.29
N VAL A 114 -30.33 -25.30 -8.03
CA VAL A 114 -31.19 -26.16 -7.20
C VAL A 114 -32.57 -25.54 -6.97
N PHE A 115 -32.65 -24.24 -6.69
CA PHE A 115 -33.91 -23.52 -6.50
C PHE A 115 -34.79 -23.53 -7.77
N LEU A 116 -34.17 -23.38 -8.94
CA LEU A 116 -34.87 -23.44 -10.23
C LEU A 116 -35.37 -24.83 -10.60
N ALA A 117 -34.87 -25.88 -9.92
CA ALA A 117 -35.29 -27.28 -10.08
C ALA A 117 -35.30 -27.73 -11.55
N LEU A 118 -34.26 -27.34 -12.30
CA LEU A 118 -34.15 -27.64 -13.73
C LEU A 118 -34.03 -29.15 -13.98
N PRO A 119 -34.59 -29.66 -15.10
CA PRO A 119 -34.27 -30.99 -15.60
C PRO A 119 -32.76 -31.14 -15.83
N ARG A 120 -32.21 -32.36 -15.67
CA ARG A 120 -30.75 -32.61 -15.72
C ARG A 120 -30.09 -32.08 -16.99
N ASP A 121 -30.75 -32.22 -18.14
CA ASP A 121 -30.21 -31.79 -19.44
C ASP A 121 -30.18 -30.25 -19.54
N GLU A 122 -31.14 -29.56 -18.91
CA GLU A 122 -31.21 -28.10 -18.87
C GLU A 122 -30.23 -27.52 -17.83
N GLU A 123 -30.01 -28.20 -16.69
CA GLU A 123 -29.00 -27.80 -15.72
C GLU A 123 -27.59 -27.88 -16.30
N ALA A 124 -27.28 -28.94 -17.06
CA ALA A 124 -26.00 -29.07 -17.75
C ALA A 124 -25.77 -27.92 -18.75
N ALA A 125 -26.78 -27.61 -19.58
CA ALA A 125 -26.72 -26.49 -20.52
C ALA A 125 -26.56 -25.14 -19.80
N ALA A 126 -27.25 -24.93 -18.67
CA ALA A 126 -27.13 -23.72 -17.87
C ALA A 126 -25.72 -23.55 -17.28
N ARG A 127 -25.11 -24.64 -16.79
CA ARG A 127 -23.72 -24.62 -16.29
C ARG A 127 -22.71 -24.30 -17.38
N ASP A 128 -22.89 -24.85 -18.58
CA ASP A 128 -22.04 -24.55 -19.73
C ASP A 128 -22.15 -23.10 -20.18
N GLU A 129 -23.36 -22.54 -20.18
CA GLU A 129 -23.60 -21.13 -20.48
C GLU A 129 -22.95 -20.22 -19.44
N LEU A 130 -23.14 -20.51 -18.14
CA LEU A 130 -22.52 -19.78 -17.05
C LEU A 130 -20.99 -19.78 -17.17
N ALA A 131 -20.37 -20.93 -17.45
CA ALA A 131 -18.93 -21.01 -17.66
C ALA A 131 -18.45 -20.17 -18.86
N ARG A 132 -19.27 -20.08 -19.92
CA ARG A 132 -18.97 -19.22 -21.07
C ARG A 132 -19.04 -17.74 -20.70
N ILE A 133 -20.09 -17.33 -19.98
CA ILE A 133 -20.28 -15.96 -19.50
C ILE A 133 -19.12 -15.54 -18.58
N PHE A 134 -18.76 -16.38 -17.60
CA PHE A 134 -17.65 -16.10 -16.69
C PHE A 134 -16.33 -15.86 -17.44
N ARG A 135 -15.98 -16.74 -18.40
CA ARG A 135 -14.77 -16.55 -19.22
C ARG A 135 -14.81 -15.28 -20.06
N SER A 136 -15.99 -14.87 -20.54
CA SER A 136 -16.13 -13.65 -21.33
C SER A 136 -15.97 -12.38 -20.51
N LEU A 137 -16.46 -12.39 -19.26
CA LEU A 137 -16.32 -11.26 -18.33
C LEU A 137 -14.87 -11.11 -17.87
N ASP A 138 -14.21 -12.21 -17.52
CA ASP A 138 -12.79 -12.23 -17.12
C ASP A 138 -11.89 -11.68 -18.25
N ALA A 139 -12.14 -12.08 -19.50
CA ALA A 139 -11.40 -11.56 -20.66
C ALA A 139 -11.66 -10.06 -20.93
N GLY A 140 -12.83 -9.54 -20.56
CA GLY A 140 -13.17 -8.13 -20.70
C GLY A 140 -12.54 -7.23 -19.63
N GLU A 141 -12.34 -7.75 -18.42
CA GLU A 141 -11.73 -7.03 -17.30
C GLU A 141 -10.21 -6.89 -17.44
N VAL A 142 -9.54 -7.84 -18.10
CA VAL A 142 -8.08 -7.80 -18.38
C VAL A 142 -7.72 -6.82 -19.53
N ALA A 143 -8.70 -6.42 -20.35
CA ALA A 143 -8.50 -5.54 -21.50
C ALA A 143 -8.79 -4.05 -21.21
N ALA A 144 -9.29 -3.71 -20.01
CA ALA A 144 -9.62 -2.36 -19.56
C ALA A 144 -8.58 -1.82 -18.56
#